data_AF-A0A7J4V835-F1
#
_entry.id   AF-A0A7J4V835-F1
#
_cell.length_a   1.000
_cell.length_b   1.000
_cell.length_c   1.000
_cell.angle_alpha   90.00
_cell.angle_beta   90.00
_cell.angle_gamma   90.00
#
_symmetry.space_group_name_H-M   'P 1'
#
loop_
_entity.id
_entity.type
_entity.pdbx_description
1 polymer ?
#
loop_
_entity_poly.entity_id
_entity_poly.type
_entity_poly.pdbx_seq_one_letter_code
_entity_poly.pdbx_strand_id
1 'polypeptide(L)'
;ETGQIVRKLTKSASKGIQRINWDLKHQMITTLKPDKFNANMKTQSINLVMPGKFTVQMFMVDRNGVSPLGETVDFNAVALRNTTLPAADRAELVKFQADTRELSRVVRGTYTYLTELIKKVSALKQSALHSPGTGYEPLLRADRILDTLNSVLSKFERKSNFPSAEENPPSDVTIMERLNTLMWTHWRSTSGLTKNEKVAFDVLMAEFPPLHAIIKRIAGVEVRNLEAELDGSGGYLTPDKLPDLWMK
;
A
#
# COMPACT_ATOMS: atom_id res chain seq x y z
N GLU A 1 23.80 -0.23 -13.94
CA GLU A 1 23.26 -1.25 -13.02
C GLU A 1 23.08 -0.59 -11.65
N THR A 2 21.89 -0.63 -11.05
CA THR A 2 21.59 0.15 -9.82
C THR A 2 21.60 -0.69 -8.54
N GLY A 3 21.86 -1.99 -8.62
CA GLY A 3 21.85 -2.91 -7.46
C GLY A 3 20.48 -3.09 -6.81
N GLN A 4 19.39 -2.57 -7.41
CA GLN A 4 18.06 -2.64 -6.84
C GLN A 4 17.45 -4.04 -6.98
N ILE A 5 16.92 -4.57 -5.88
CA ILE A 5 16.20 -5.85 -5.87
C ILE A 5 14.87 -5.65 -6.59
N VAL A 6 14.73 -6.32 -7.73
CA VAL A 6 13.55 -6.22 -8.60
C VAL A 6 12.37 -7.06 -8.09
N ARG A 7 12.66 -8.27 -7.62
CA ARG A 7 11.67 -9.24 -7.15
C ARG A 7 12.32 -10.29 -6.26
N LYS A 8 11.59 -10.72 -5.23
CA LYS A 8 11.92 -11.92 -4.44
C LYS A 8 10.94 -13.02 -4.81
N LEU A 9 11.45 -14.22 -5.07
CA LEU A 9 10.66 -15.40 -5.38
C LEU A 9 10.91 -16.45 -4.29
N THR A 10 9.85 -17.06 -3.78
CA THR A 10 9.95 -18.06 -2.71
C THR A 10 9.34 -19.39 -3.16
N LYS A 11 9.92 -20.48 -2.65
CA LYS A 11 9.43 -21.84 -2.83
C LYS A 11 9.91 -22.70 -1.67
N SER A 12 9.05 -23.59 -1.17
CA SER A 12 9.46 -24.57 -0.17
C SER A 12 10.58 -25.47 -0.70
N ALA A 13 11.59 -25.71 0.15
CA ALA A 13 12.61 -26.71 -0.12
C ALA A 13 11.99 -28.13 -0.08
N SER A 14 12.36 -28.96 -1.06
CA SER A 14 11.95 -30.36 -1.15
C SER A 14 12.99 -31.17 -1.91
N LYS A 15 12.96 -32.50 -1.75
CA LYS A 15 13.90 -33.42 -2.42
C LYS A 15 13.75 -33.35 -3.95
N GLY A 16 14.84 -33.64 -4.66
CA GLY A 16 14.89 -33.70 -6.12
C GLY A 16 15.15 -32.35 -6.80
N ILE A 17 14.99 -32.31 -8.13
CA ILE A 17 15.22 -31.10 -8.93
C ILE A 17 14.00 -30.19 -8.86
N GLN A 18 14.19 -28.97 -8.38
CA GLN A 18 13.14 -27.97 -8.26
C GLN A 18 13.38 -26.80 -9.24
N ARG A 19 12.29 -26.24 -9.78
CA ARG A 19 12.31 -25.07 -10.66
C ARG A 19 11.48 -23.92 -10.07
N ILE A 20 11.95 -22.69 -10.28
CA ILE A 20 11.23 -21.44 -10.08
C ILE A 20 11.41 -20.62 -11.35
N ASN A 21 10.35 -19.98 -11.83
CA ASN A 21 10.39 -19.13 -13.03
C ASN A 21 10.07 -17.69 -12.64
N TRP A 22 10.89 -16.76 -13.12
CA TRP A 22 10.56 -15.34 -13.10
C TRP A 22 9.88 -14.94 -14.41
N ASP A 23 8.78 -14.20 -14.30
CA ASP A 23 7.98 -13.70 -15.42
C ASP A 23 8.49 -12.36 -16.01
N LEU A 24 9.71 -11.94 -15.64
CA LEU A 24 10.32 -10.66 -16.02
C LEU A 24 9.46 -9.43 -15.65
N LYS A 25 8.68 -9.53 -14.57
CA LYS A 25 7.87 -8.41 -14.05
C LYS A 25 8.32 -7.98 -12.68
N HIS A 26 8.08 -6.71 -12.40
CA HIS A 26 8.20 -6.15 -11.06
C HIS A 26 7.19 -6.77 -10.10
N GLN A 27 7.56 -6.84 -8.83
CA GLN A 27 6.66 -7.21 -7.75
C GLN A 27 5.63 -6.10 -7.54
N MET A 28 4.34 -6.43 -7.55
CA MET A 28 3.33 -5.48 -7.08
C MET A 28 3.47 -5.33 -5.56
N ILE A 29 3.67 -4.10 -5.09
CA ILE A 29 3.64 -3.78 -3.67
C ILE A 29 2.21 -3.41 -3.32
N THR A 30 1.56 -4.30 -2.58
CA THR A 30 0.20 -4.11 -2.05
C THR A 30 0.21 -4.30 -0.55
N THR A 31 -0.78 -3.76 0.12
CA THR A 31 -1.06 -4.10 1.51
C THR A 31 -1.32 -5.59 1.62
N LEU A 32 -0.65 -6.24 2.57
CA LEU A 32 -0.85 -7.64 2.91
C LEU A 32 -1.41 -7.69 4.33
N LYS A 33 -2.52 -8.40 4.54
CA LYS A 33 -3.12 -8.63 5.86
C LYS A 33 -3.26 -10.14 6.11
N PRO A 34 -2.16 -10.90 6.21
CA PRO A 34 -2.25 -12.32 6.50
C PRO A 34 -2.48 -12.56 7.99
N ASP A 35 -3.43 -13.43 8.36
CA ASP A 35 -3.64 -13.83 9.76
C ASP A 35 -2.43 -14.58 10.34
N LYS A 36 -1.70 -15.30 9.47
CA LYS A 36 -0.47 -16.03 9.80
C LYS A 36 0.56 -15.81 8.71
N PHE A 37 1.82 -15.71 9.10
CA PHE A 37 2.92 -15.62 8.15
C PHE A 37 2.92 -16.82 7.19
N ASN A 38 3.00 -16.53 5.89
CA ASN A 38 3.12 -17.54 4.84
C ASN A 38 4.32 -17.20 3.95
N ALA A 39 5.40 -17.97 4.11
CA ALA A 39 6.65 -17.79 3.37
C ALA A 39 6.48 -17.93 1.84
N ASN A 40 5.45 -18.66 1.39
CA ASN A 40 5.17 -18.96 -0.01
C ASN A 40 3.93 -18.23 -0.53
N MET A 41 3.51 -17.17 0.16
CA MET A 41 2.36 -16.38 -0.28
C MET A 41 2.63 -15.82 -1.68
N LYS A 42 1.80 -16.20 -2.65
CA LYS A 42 1.89 -15.67 -3.99
C LYS A 42 1.37 -14.24 -4.00
N THR A 43 2.21 -13.34 -4.49
CA THR A 43 1.86 -11.94 -4.69
C THR A 43 1.80 -11.61 -6.17
N GLN A 44 0.99 -10.63 -6.54
CA GLN A 44 0.77 -10.27 -7.93
C GLN A 44 2.01 -9.61 -8.58
N SER A 45 2.11 -9.69 -9.89
CA SER A 45 3.15 -9.03 -10.69
C SER A 45 2.55 -7.83 -11.43
N ILE A 46 3.32 -6.76 -11.59
CA ILE A 46 2.88 -5.54 -12.29
C ILE A 46 3.53 -5.43 -13.68
N ASN A 47 4.25 -4.34 -13.95
CA ASN A 47 4.85 -4.04 -15.25
C ASN A 47 6.11 -4.88 -15.51
N LEU A 48 6.41 -5.06 -16.80
CA LEU A 48 7.65 -5.72 -17.25
C LEU A 48 8.87 -4.91 -16.80
N VAL A 49 9.95 -5.62 -16.52
CA VAL A 49 11.26 -4.99 -16.35
C VAL A 49 11.82 -4.56 -17.69
N MET A 50 12.76 -3.62 -17.62
CA MET A 50 13.50 -3.22 -18.81
C MET A 50 14.50 -4.29 -19.22
N PRO A 51 14.71 -4.50 -20.54
CA PRO A 51 15.82 -5.27 -21.05
C PRO A 51 17.13 -4.73 -20.47
N GLY A 52 18.04 -5.64 -20.20
CA GLY A 52 19.28 -5.30 -19.53
C GLY A 52 19.88 -6.51 -18.82
N LYS A 53 20.97 -6.24 -18.14
CA LYS A 53 21.68 -7.23 -17.35
C LYS A 53 21.03 -7.36 -15.97
N PHE A 54 20.76 -8.60 -15.58
CA PHE A 54 20.20 -8.98 -14.28
C PHE A 54 21.09 -10.03 -13.64
N THR A 55 21.01 -10.09 -12.31
CA THR A 55 21.68 -11.11 -11.52
C THR A 55 20.65 -11.87 -10.70
N VAL A 56 20.86 -13.17 -10.51
CA VAL A 56 20.05 -14.00 -9.62
C VAL A 56 20.93 -14.57 -8.52
N GLN A 57 20.40 -14.52 -7.30
CA GLN A 57 20.98 -15.12 -6.11
C GLN A 57 19.92 -15.96 -5.41
N MET A 58 20.33 -17.12 -4.92
CA MET A 58 19.46 -18.03 -4.22
C MET A 58 19.94 -18.20 -2.78
N PHE A 59 18.98 -18.27 -1.86
CA PHE A 59 19.23 -18.44 -0.44
C PHE A 59 18.33 -19.54 0.10
N MET A 60 18.88 -20.37 0.99
CA MET A 60 18.11 -21.28 1.84
C MET A 60 17.75 -20.54 3.14
N VAL A 61 16.48 -20.60 3.52
CA VAL A 61 15.99 -20.06 4.79
C VAL A 61 15.41 -21.19 5.60
N ASP A 62 16.00 -21.45 6.77
CA ASP A 62 15.54 -22.44 7.72
C ASP A 62 15.51 -21.88 9.16
N ARG A 63 15.36 -22.75 10.17
CA ARG A 63 15.32 -22.33 11.58
C ARG A 63 16.66 -21.77 12.10
N ASN A 64 17.76 -22.13 11.45
CA ASN A 64 19.11 -21.72 11.83
C ASN A 64 19.52 -20.41 11.13
N GLY A 65 18.76 -19.93 10.14
CA GLY A 65 18.92 -18.63 9.53
C GLY A 65 18.88 -18.66 8.00
N VAL A 66 19.66 -17.77 7.39
CA VAL A 66 19.75 -17.59 5.94
C VAL A 66 21.15 -17.97 5.48
N SER A 67 21.26 -18.90 4.52
CA SER A 67 22.53 -19.30 3.90
C SER A 67 22.46 -19.19 2.37
N PRO A 68 23.54 -18.81 1.68
CA PRO A 68 23.56 -18.78 0.22
C PRO A 68 23.45 -20.21 -0.34
N LEU A 69 22.71 -20.35 -1.43
CA LEU A 69 22.52 -21.62 -2.13
C LEU A 69 23.07 -21.51 -3.55
N GLY A 70 24.34 -21.87 -3.71
CA GLY A 70 25.07 -21.72 -4.98
C GLY A 70 25.64 -20.32 -5.19
N GLU A 71 26.13 -20.08 -6.41
CA GLU A 71 26.78 -18.82 -6.79
C GLU A 71 25.78 -17.83 -7.42
N THR A 72 26.18 -16.55 -7.48
CA THR A 72 25.41 -15.54 -8.23
C THR A 72 25.54 -15.81 -9.72
N VAL A 73 24.43 -15.77 -10.44
CA VAL A 73 24.42 -15.99 -11.90
C VAL A 73 23.91 -14.74 -12.62
N ASP A 74 24.64 -14.32 -13.63
CA ASP A 74 24.28 -13.18 -14.50
C ASP A 74 23.51 -13.66 -15.72
N PHE A 75 22.53 -12.87 -16.16
CA PHE A 75 21.82 -13.09 -17.42
C PHE A 75 21.32 -11.78 -18.03
N ASN A 76 21.05 -11.79 -19.33
CA ASN A 76 20.53 -10.63 -20.05
C ASN A 76 19.07 -10.87 -20.44
N ALA A 77 18.18 -9.96 -20.04
CA ALA A 77 16.82 -9.91 -20.56
C ALA A 77 16.80 -9.07 -21.85
N VAL A 78 16.21 -9.62 -22.91
CA VAL A 78 16.10 -8.95 -24.21
C VAL A 78 14.64 -8.72 -24.58
N ALA A 79 14.35 -7.58 -25.20
CA ALA A 79 13.00 -7.32 -25.71
C ALA A 79 12.73 -8.16 -26.96
N LEU A 80 11.54 -8.76 -27.01
CA LEU A 80 11.04 -9.37 -28.24
C LEU A 80 10.59 -8.25 -29.19
N ARG A 81 11.00 -8.32 -30.47
CA ARG A 81 10.64 -7.32 -31.49
C ARG A 81 9.26 -7.61 -32.08
N ASN A 82 8.23 -7.64 -31.24
CA ASN A 82 6.86 -8.02 -31.62
C ASN A 82 5.79 -6.98 -31.22
N THR A 83 6.21 -5.74 -30.93
CA THR A 83 5.29 -4.65 -30.59
C THR A 83 4.80 -3.93 -31.85
N THR A 84 3.48 -3.79 -31.99
CA THR A 84 2.84 -3.11 -33.14
C THR A 84 2.79 -1.59 -32.97
N LEU A 85 2.69 -1.09 -31.73
CA LEU A 85 2.67 0.33 -31.38
C LEU A 85 3.78 0.63 -30.36
N PRO A 86 5.06 0.69 -30.77
CA PRO A 86 6.14 0.99 -29.85
C PRO A 86 6.00 2.41 -29.29
N ALA A 87 6.30 2.59 -28.00
CA ALA A 87 6.47 3.92 -27.44
C ALA A 87 7.61 4.67 -28.15
N ALA A 88 7.34 5.91 -28.58
CA ALA A 88 8.34 6.77 -29.22
C ALA A 88 9.51 7.07 -28.28
N ASP A 89 9.21 7.34 -27.00
CA ASP A 89 10.19 7.46 -25.93
C ASP A 89 9.97 6.36 -24.89
N ARG A 90 10.85 5.36 -24.92
CA ARG A 90 10.82 4.25 -23.97
C ARG A 90 11.32 4.67 -22.58
N ALA A 91 12.20 5.66 -22.49
CA ALA A 91 12.69 6.15 -21.20
C ALA A 91 11.57 6.90 -20.45
N GLU A 92 10.81 7.73 -21.16
CA GLU A 92 9.60 8.40 -20.63
C GLU A 92 8.60 7.36 -20.10
N LEU A 93 8.32 6.33 -20.90
CA LEU A 93 7.41 5.24 -20.52
C LEU A 93 7.83 4.56 -19.22
N VAL A 94 9.12 4.22 -19.11
CA VAL A 94 9.68 3.52 -17.94
C VAL A 94 9.62 4.39 -16.70
N LYS A 95 9.96 5.68 -16.85
CA LYS A 95 9.85 6.64 -15.76
C LYS A 95 8.41 6.74 -15.28
N PHE A 96 7.45 6.89 -16.20
CA PHE A 96 6.03 6.97 -15.86
C PHE A 96 5.53 5.71 -15.12
N GLN A 97 5.93 4.52 -15.58
CA GLN A 97 5.59 3.26 -14.92
C GLN A 97 6.19 3.17 -13.50
N ALA A 98 7.43 3.62 -13.32
CA ALA A 98 8.09 3.67 -12.02
C ALA A 98 7.39 4.66 -11.07
N ASP A 99 7.11 5.87 -11.54
CA ASP A 99 6.45 6.93 -10.78
C ASP A 99 5.02 6.51 -10.39
N THR A 100 4.26 5.90 -11.32
CA THR A 100 2.91 5.38 -11.06
C THR A 100 2.92 4.23 -10.05
N ARG A 101 3.92 3.34 -10.10
CA ARG A 101 4.07 2.26 -9.12
C ARG A 101 4.34 2.81 -7.73
N GLU A 102 5.21 3.82 -7.63
CA GLU A 102 5.52 4.44 -6.35
C GLU A 102 4.32 5.20 -5.79
N LEU A 103 3.63 5.99 -6.63
CA LEU A 103 2.37 6.65 -6.26
C LEU A 103 1.35 5.63 -5.76
N SER A 104 1.16 4.52 -6.48
CA SER A 104 0.25 3.44 -6.08
C SER A 104 0.59 2.86 -4.71
N ARG A 105 1.88 2.61 -4.46
CA ARG A 105 2.36 2.10 -3.16
C ARG A 105 1.98 3.04 -2.03
N VAL A 106 2.24 4.34 -2.19
CA VAL A 106 1.99 5.36 -1.17
C VAL A 106 0.49 5.58 -0.96
N VAL A 107 -0.30 5.68 -2.04
CA VAL A 107 -1.75 5.86 -1.98
C VAL A 107 -2.44 4.68 -1.30
N ARG A 108 -2.14 3.44 -1.71
CA ARG A 108 -2.73 2.22 -1.11
C ARG A 108 -2.33 2.04 0.35
N GLY A 109 -1.08 2.34 0.67
CA GLY A 109 -0.59 2.33 2.06
C GLY A 109 -1.31 3.35 2.92
N THR A 110 -1.50 4.57 2.40
CA THR A 110 -2.22 5.65 3.08
C THR A 110 -3.70 5.31 3.30
N TYR A 111 -4.36 4.76 2.28
CA TYR A 111 -5.75 4.28 2.40
C TYR A 111 -5.87 3.20 3.48
N THR A 112 -4.98 2.20 3.48
CA THR A 112 -4.96 1.16 4.52
C THR A 112 -4.78 1.79 5.89
N TYR A 113 -3.77 2.66 6.04
CA TYR A 113 -3.47 3.32 7.29
C TYR A 113 -4.66 4.14 7.81
N LEU A 114 -5.33 4.89 6.93
CA LEU A 114 -6.54 5.64 7.24
C LEU A 114 -7.65 4.73 7.79
N THR A 115 -7.91 3.58 7.15
CA THR A 115 -8.95 2.65 7.64
C THR A 115 -8.64 2.08 9.02
N GLU A 116 -7.37 1.77 9.32
CA GLU A 116 -6.97 1.30 10.64
C GLU A 116 -6.97 2.43 11.68
N LEU A 117 -6.60 3.65 11.28
CA LEU A 117 -6.66 4.83 12.14
C LEU A 117 -8.10 5.15 12.55
N ILE A 118 -9.06 5.04 11.64
CA ILE A 118 -10.50 5.22 11.96
C ILE A 118 -10.93 4.22 13.02
N LYS A 119 -10.63 2.93 12.86
CA LYS A 119 -10.96 1.90 13.86
C LYS A 119 -10.34 2.19 15.22
N LYS A 120 -9.07 2.62 15.22
CA LYS A 120 -8.36 3.01 16.43
C LYS A 120 -9.02 4.19 17.14
N VAL A 121 -9.40 5.24 16.41
CA VAL A 121 -10.12 6.38 16.99
C VAL A 121 -11.51 5.98 17.48
N SER A 122 -12.20 5.06 16.82
CA SER A 122 -13.46 4.50 17.33
C SER A 122 -13.26 3.76 18.66
N ALA A 123 -12.18 2.97 18.81
CA ALA A 123 -11.85 2.31 20.07
C ALA A 123 -11.47 3.31 21.18
N LEU A 124 -10.75 4.37 20.84
CA LEU A 124 -10.45 5.50 21.73
C LEU A 124 -11.73 6.19 22.21
N LYS A 125 -12.67 6.48 21.29
CA LYS A 125 -13.98 7.04 21.62
C LYS A 125 -14.74 6.14 22.60
N GLN A 126 -14.75 4.83 22.33
CA GLN A 126 -15.41 3.85 23.20
C GLN A 126 -14.77 3.80 24.59
N SER A 127 -13.44 3.88 24.66
CA SER A 127 -12.68 3.91 25.91
C SER A 127 -13.03 5.18 26.70
N ALA A 128 -13.02 6.34 26.05
CA ALA A 128 -13.41 7.61 26.67
C ALA A 128 -14.82 7.57 27.29
N LEU A 129 -15.77 6.89 26.64
CA LEU A 129 -17.13 6.74 27.15
C LEU A 129 -17.21 5.86 28.41
N HIS A 130 -16.41 4.79 28.49
CA HIS A 130 -16.49 3.80 29.55
C HIS A 130 -15.54 4.01 30.72
N SER A 131 -14.61 4.94 30.60
CA SER A 131 -13.56 5.17 31.58
C SER A 131 -14.05 6.04 32.74
N PRO A 132 -14.19 5.48 33.96
CA PRO A 132 -14.61 6.26 35.12
C PRO A 132 -13.60 7.38 35.37
N GLY A 133 -14.05 8.64 35.43
CA GLY A 133 -13.18 9.80 35.65
C GLY A 133 -12.76 10.54 34.37
N THR A 134 -13.17 10.07 33.18
CA THR A 134 -12.97 10.82 31.94
C THR A 134 -14.18 11.71 31.66
N GLY A 135 -13.97 13.01 31.46
CA GLY A 135 -15.05 13.95 31.08
C GLY A 135 -15.55 13.73 29.65
N TYR A 136 -16.51 14.54 29.20
CA TYR A 136 -17.04 14.44 27.83
C TYR A 136 -16.10 15.01 26.75
N GLU A 137 -15.07 15.79 27.10
CA GLU A 137 -14.22 16.45 26.11
C GLU A 137 -13.39 15.47 25.25
N PRO A 138 -12.75 14.41 25.81
CA PRO A 138 -12.09 13.37 25.00
C PRO A 138 -13.05 12.68 24.02
N LEU A 139 -14.29 12.44 24.43
CA LEU A 139 -15.34 11.85 23.58
C LEU A 139 -15.66 12.78 22.39
N LEU A 140 -15.94 14.06 22.66
CA LEU A 140 -16.24 15.05 21.63
C LEU A 140 -15.06 15.30 20.68
N ARG A 141 -13.82 15.22 21.19
CA ARG A 141 -12.62 15.34 20.36
C ARG A 141 -12.45 14.12 19.46
N ALA A 142 -12.67 12.92 19.97
CA ALA A 142 -12.65 11.70 19.17
C ALA A 142 -13.68 11.75 18.04
N ASP A 143 -14.87 12.32 18.30
CA ASP A 143 -15.89 12.54 17.27
C ASP A 143 -15.44 13.48 16.16
N ARG A 144 -14.88 14.66 16.51
CA ARG A 144 -14.34 15.61 15.52
C ARG A 144 -13.23 14.97 14.66
N ILE A 145 -12.39 14.14 15.27
CA ILE A 145 -11.34 13.38 14.56
C ILE A 145 -11.99 12.38 13.59
N LEU A 146 -12.98 11.61 14.03
CA LEU A 146 -13.69 10.64 13.19
C LEU A 146 -14.40 11.31 12.01
N ASP A 147 -15.07 12.43 12.22
CA ASP A 147 -15.73 13.18 11.15
C ASP A 147 -14.73 13.62 10.08
N THR A 148 -13.57 14.13 10.51
CA THR A 148 -12.49 14.55 9.61
C THR A 148 -11.92 13.36 8.85
N LEU A 149 -11.64 12.24 9.53
CA LEU A 149 -11.11 11.03 8.89
C LEU A 149 -12.12 10.40 7.91
N ASN A 150 -13.40 10.38 8.24
CA ASN A 150 -14.46 9.88 7.35
C ASN A 150 -14.64 10.78 6.12
N SER A 151 -14.54 12.10 6.29
CA SER A 151 -14.52 13.04 5.18
C SER A 151 -13.35 12.77 4.23
N VAL A 152 -12.15 12.55 4.78
CA VAL A 152 -10.98 12.15 3.98
C VAL A 152 -11.19 10.78 3.30
N LEU A 153 -11.75 9.80 4.01
CA LEU A 153 -12.03 8.46 3.46
C LEU A 153 -12.96 8.53 2.25
N SER A 154 -13.96 9.42 2.28
CA SER A 154 -14.89 9.63 1.17
C SER A 154 -14.22 10.11 -0.13
N LYS A 155 -13.00 10.67 -0.06
CA LYS A 155 -12.20 11.03 -1.23
C LYS A 155 -11.42 9.83 -1.80
N PHE A 156 -11.11 8.85 -0.96
CA PHE A 156 -10.46 7.61 -1.40
C PHE A 156 -11.43 6.60 -1.97
N GLU A 157 -12.63 6.49 -1.40
CA GLU A 157 -13.62 5.51 -1.79
C GLU A 157 -15.05 6.05 -1.71
N ARG A 158 -15.92 5.48 -2.54
CA ARG A 158 -17.36 5.73 -2.49
C ARG A 158 -18.00 4.62 -1.66
N LYS A 159 -18.69 5.00 -0.58
CA LYS A 159 -19.59 4.06 0.09
C LYS A 159 -20.80 3.84 -0.81
N SER A 160 -20.93 2.63 -1.32
CA SER A 160 -22.08 2.22 -2.14
C SER A 160 -22.59 0.88 -1.64
N ASN A 161 -23.92 0.79 -1.53
CA ASN A 161 -24.63 -0.47 -1.30
C ASN A 161 -25.11 -1.07 -2.64
N PHE A 162 -24.75 -0.45 -3.77
CA PHE A 162 -25.13 -0.90 -5.10
C PHE A 162 -24.03 -1.76 -5.73
N PRO A 163 -24.38 -2.79 -6.51
CA PRO A 163 -23.40 -3.64 -7.20
C PRO A 163 -22.52 -2.91 -8.21
N SER A 164 -22.99 -1.79 -8.78
CA SER A 164 -22.28 -1.04 -9.83
C SER A 164 -22.10 0.44 -9.48
N ALA A 165 -21.00 1.01 -9.95
CA ALA A 165 -20.75 2.45 -9.88
C ALA A 165 -21.76 3.27 -10.70
N GLU A 166 -22.38 2.67 -11.74
CA GLU A 166 -23.38 3.32 -12.60
C GLU A 166 -24.73 3.50 -11.93
N GLU A 167 -25.04 2.67 -10.92
CA GLU A 167 -26.28 2.76 -10.14
C GLU A 167 -26.16 3.77 -8.98
N ASN A 168 -24.94 4.26 -8.72
CA ASN A 168 -24.73 5.29 -7.72
C ASN A 168 -25.14 6.66 -8.27
N PRO A 169 -25.71 7.53 -7.42
CA PRO A 169 -25.86 8.94 -7.76
C PRO A 169 -24.53 9.53 -8.26
N PRO A 170 -24.58 10.47 -9.23
CA PRO A 170 -23.39 11.13 -9.73
C PRO A 170 -22.53 11.69 -8.59
N SER A 171 -21.25 11.35 -8.60
CA SER A 171 -20.27 11.83 -7.63
C SER A 171 -18.89 11.86 -8.28
N ASP A 172 -17.99 12.63 -7.69
CA ASP A 172 -16.61 12.75 -8.17
C ASP A 172 -15.92 11.37 -8.23
N VAL A 173 -15.00 11.23 -9.18
CA VAL A 173 -14.15 10.04 -9.27
C VAL A 173 -13.19 10.04 -8.10
N THR A 174 -13.20 8.96 -7.32
CA THR A 174 -12.36 8.82 -6.13
C THR A 174 -10.90 8.57 -6.50
N ILE A 175 -10.00 8.81 -5.53
CA ILE A 175 -8.56 8.54 -5.70
C ILE A 175 -8.31 7.08 -6.06
N MET A 176 -8.98 6.13 -5.40
CA MET A 176 -8.77 4.71 -5.67
C MET A 176 -9.30 4.30 -7.04
N GLU A 177 -10.46 4.80 -7.47
CA GLU A 177 -10.99 4.55 -8.81
C GLU A 177 -10.02 5.07 -9.88
N ARG A 178 -9.57 6.33 -9.76
CA ARG A 178 -8.64 6.94 -10.71
C ARG A 178 -7.30 6.20 -10.76
N LEU A 179 -6.74 5.86 -9.60
CA LEU A 179 -5.51 5.09 -9.50
C LEU A 179 -5.67 3.71 -10.14
N ASN A 180 -6.76 2.99 -9.85
CA ASN A 180 -7.02 1.68 -10.42
C ASN A 180 -7.14 1.77 -11.95
N THR A 181 -7.89 2.73 -12.48
CA THR A 181 -8.01 2.94 -13.94
C THR A 181 -6.67 3.23 -14.58
N LEU A 182 -5.88 4.14 -14.00
CA LEU A 182 -4.53 4.46 -14.47
C LEU A 182 -3.65 3.22 -14.50
N MET A 183 -3.63 2.47 -13.39
CA MET A 183 -2.83 1.25 -13.28
C MET A 183 -3.27 0.19 -14.28
N TRP A 184 -4.57 -0.05 -14.44
CA TRP A 184 -5.11 -1.08 -15.36
C TRP A 184 -4.84 -0.74 -16.82
N THR A 185 -5.02 0.53 -17.20
CA THR A 185 -4.81 1.00 -18.58
C THR A 185 -3.39 0.72 -19.04
N HIS A 186 -2.41 1.00 -18.17
CA HIS A 186 -1.00 0.87 -18.54
C HIS A 186 -0.33 -0.43 -18.06
N TRP A 187 -1.02 -1.27 -17.28
CA TRP A 187 -0.46 -2.41 -16.53
C TRP A 187 0.46 -3.31 -17.36
N ARG A 188 0.05 -3.57 -18.62
CA ARG A 188 0.72 -4.49 -19.55
C ARG A 188 1.05 -3.82 -20.88
N SER A 189 0.91 -2.50 -20.97
CA SER A 189 1.14 -1.77 -22.22
C SER A 189 2.63 -1.51 -22.42
N THR A 190 3.09 -1.71 -23.65
CA THR A 190 4.40 -1.23 -24.13
C THR A 190 4.25 -0.07 -25.13
N SER A 191 3.02 0.43 -25.28
CA SER A 191 2.68 1.55 -26.14
C SER A 191 2.97 2.89 -25.47
N GLY A 192 3.05 3.95 -26.28
CA GLY A 192 3.23 5.31 -25.78
C GLY A 192 2.10 5.74 -24.82
N LEU A 193 2.42 6.69 -23.94
CA LEU A 193 1.48 7.24 -22.96
C LEU A 193 0.40 8.06 -23.65
N THR A 194 -0.85 7.80 -23.28
CA THR A 194 -2.01 8.57 -23.70
C THR A 194 -2.12 9.88 -22.92
N LYS A 195 -2.82 10.87 -23.49
CA LYS A 195 -3.13 12.13 -22.78
C LYS A 195 -3.93 11.87 -21.50
N ASN A 196 -4.84 10.90 -21.52
CA ASN A 196 -5.69 10.59 -20.37
C ASN A 196 -4.90 9.99 -19.21
N GLU A 197 -3.89 9.16 -19.48
CA GLU A 197 -3.00 8.61 -18.43
C GLU A 197 -2.20 9.74 -17.75
N LYS A 198 -1.65 10.68 -18.53
CA LYS A 198 -0.93 11.84 -18.00
C LYS A 198 -1.84 12.71 -17.12
N VAL A 199 -3.03 13.05 -17.62
CA VAL A 199 -4.03 13.82 -16.85
C VAL A 199 -4.45 13.09 -15.58
N ALA A 200 -4.69 11.78 -15.63
CA ALA A 200 -5.06 11.01 -14.45
C ALA A 200 -3.94 11.02 -13.39
N PHE A 201 -2.68 10.90 -13.82
CA PHE A 201 -1.52 11.00 -12.94
C PHE A 201 -1.39 12.40 -12.31
N ASP A 202 -1.53 13.46 -13.10
CA ASP A 202 -1.43 14.85 -12.63
C ASP A 202 -2.51 15.19 -11.60
N VAL A 203 -3.75 14.74 -11.83
CA VAL A 203 -4.86 14.91 -10.88
C VAL A 203 -4.57 14.18 -9.57
N LEU A 204 -4.07 12.94 -9.62
CA LEU A 204 -3.68 12.22 -8.41
C LEU A 204 -2.56 12.96 -7.65
N MET A 205 -1.57 13.50 -8.36
CA MET A 205 -0.47 14.26 -7.76
C MET A 205 -0.93 15.61 -7.16
N ALA A 206 -2.04 16.18 -7.64
CA ALA A 206 -2.62 17.38 -7.06
C ALA A 206 -3.51 17.07 -5.83
N GLU A 207 -4.34 16.03 -5.91
CA GLU A 207 -5.36 15.74 -4.90
C GLU A 207 -4.85 14.92 -3.71
N PHE A 208 -3.91 13.99 -3.94
CA PHE A 208 -3.44 13.07 -2.90
C PHE A 208 -2.57 13.73 -1.81
N PRO A 209 -1.56 14.58 -2.13
CA PRO A 209 -0.66 15.11 -1.10
C PRO A 209 -1.34 15.91 0.02
N PRO A 210 -2.34 16.77 -0.24
CA PRO A 210 -3.09 17.44 0.81
C PRO A 210 -3.78 16.46 1.78
N LEU A 211 -4.42 15.40 1.25
CA LEU A 211 -5.08 14.39 2.08
C LEU A 211 -4.07 13.60 2.92
N HIS A 212 -2.94 13.22 2.33
CA HIS A 212 -1.85 12.56 3.05
C HIS A 212 -1.32 13.44 4.20
N ALA A 213 -1.18 14.76 3.98
CA ALA A 213 -0.76 15.69 5.04
C ALA A 213 -1.78 15.79 6.19
N ILE A 214 -3.08 15.80 5.88
CA ILE A 214 -4.16 15.77 6.88
C ILE A 214 -4.07 14.50 7.74
N ILE A 215 -3.95 13.34 7.11
CA ILE A 215 -3.84 12.05 7.80
C ILE A 215 -2.60 12.02 8.70
N LYS A 216 -1.46 12.48 8.19
CA LYS A 216 -0.19 12.53 8.94
C LYS A 216 -0.30 13.44 10.17
N ARG A 217 -0.95 14.60 10.05
CA ARG A 217 -1.19 15.54 11.15
C ARG A 217 -2.10 14.93 12.23
N ILE A 218 -3.24 14.38 11.82
CA ILE A 218 -4.21 13.77 12.75
C ILE A 218 -3.55 12.62 13.51
N ALA A 219 -2.88 11.72 12.80
CA ALA A 219 -2.21 10.59 13.43
C ALA A 219 -1.04 10.99 14.33
N GLY A 220 -0.22 11.95 13.89
CA GLY A 220 1.02 12.34 14.58
C GLY A 220 0.81 13.26 15.77
N VAL A 221 -0.32 13.95 15.85
CA VAL A 221 -0.60 14.96 16.89
C VAL A 221 -1.91 14.68 17.59
N GLU A 222 -3.04 14.73 16.88
CA GLU A 222 -4.36 14.71 17.51
C GLU A 222 -4.66 13.37 18.19
N VAL A 223 -4.40 12.26 17.49
CA VAL A 223 -4.63 10.91 18.03
C VAL A 223 -3.66 10.61 19.18
N ARG A 224 -2.39 10.98 19.06
CA ARG A 224 -1.42 10.79 20.16
C ARG A 224 -1.77 11.58 21.41
N ASN A 225 -2.25 12.80 21.25
CA ASN A 225 -2.69 13.63 22.39
C ASN A 225 -3.92 13.01 23.06
N LEU A 226 -4.87 12.50 22.27
CA LEU A 226 -6.05 11.81 22.79
C LEU A 226 -5.68 10.51 23.53
N GLU A 227 -4.72 9.74 23.01
CA GLU A 227 -4.17 8.56 23.69
C GLU A 227 -3.56 8.92 25.04
N ALA A 228 -2.64 9.90 25.06
CA ALA A 228 -1.96 10.32 26.29
C ALA A 228 -2.94 10.83 27.36
N GLU A 229 -4.00 11.52 26.96
CA GLU A 229 -5.06 12.00 27.87
C GLU A 229 -5.84 10.84 28.50
N LEU A 230 -6.21 9.83 27.70
CA LEU A 230 -6.95 8.66 28.19
C LEU A 230 -6.08 7.69 28.99
N ASP A 231 -4.78 7.63 28.69
CA ASP A 231 -3.80 6.90 29.50
C ASP A 231 -3.71 7.50 30.91
N GLY A 232 -3.62 8.83 31.01
CA GLY A 232 -3.53 9.54 32.28
C GLY A 232 -4.77 9.40 33.16
N SER A 233 -5.95 9.15 32.58
CA SER A 233 -7.19 8.90 33.32
C SER A 233 -7.42 7.44 33.70
N GLY A 234 -6.47 6.54 33.42
CA GLY A 234 -6.60 5.10 33.66
C GLY A 234 -7.63 4.42 32.74
N GLY A 235 -8.03 5.11 31.68
CA GLY A 235 -9.14 4.74 30.81
C GLY A 235 -8.76 4.03 29.50
N TYR A 236 -7.48 3.96 29.19
CA TYR A 236 -7.04 3.47 27.90
C TYR A 236 -6.86 1.94 27.88
N LEU A 237 -7.80 1.25 27.22
CA LEU A 237 -7.75 -0.19 26.94
C LEU A 237 -8.00 -0.42 25.45
N THR A 238 -6.96 -0.24 24.62
CA THR A 238 -7.02 -0.63 23.21
C THR A 238 -6.19 -1.89 22.94
N PRO A 239 -6.56 -2.72 21.95
CA PRO A 239 -5.81 -3.94 21.63
C PRO A 239 -4.35 -3.72 21.17
N ASP A 240 -3.99 -2.49 20.77
CA ASP A 240 -2.69 -2.17 20.17
C ASP A 240 -1.65 -1.62 21.16
N LYS A 241 -1.99 -1.47 22.45
CA LYS A 241 -1.04 -1.03 23.48
C LYS A 241 -1.04 -1.96 24.69
N LEU A 242 0.16 -2.19 25.22
CA LEU A 242 0.34 -2.84 26.49
C LEU A 242 0.18 -1.81 27.63
N PRO A 243 -0.73 -2.02 28.60
CA PRO A 243 -0.83 -1.17 29.77
C PRO A 243 0.43 -1.25 30.64
N ASP A 244 0.79 -0.14 31.28
CA ASP A 244 1.89 -0.11 32.25
C ASP A 244 1.50 -0.86 33.54
N LEU A 245 2.39 -1.74 34.02
CA LEU A 245 2.20 -2.46 35.27
C LEU A 245 2.66 -1.57 36.44
N TRP A 246 1.71 -0.95 37.14
CA TRP A 246 1.97 -0.08 38.29
C TRP A 246 1.89 -0.78 39.66
N MET A 247 1.54 -2.06 39.70
CA MET A 247 1.50 -2.85 40.93
C MET A 247 2.88 -3.48 41.20
N LYS A 248 3.54 -3.08 42.30
CA LYS A 248 4.66 -3.78 42.93
C LYS A 248 4.26 -4.22 44.33
#